data_AF-A0A957V8L3-F1
#
_entry.id   AF-A0A957V8L3-F1
#
_cell.length_a   1.000
_cell.length_b   1.000
_cell.length_c   1.000
_cell.angle_alpha   90.00
_cell.angle_beta   90.00
_cell.angle_gamma   90.00
#
_symmetry.space_group_name_H-M   'P 1'
#
loop_
_entity.id
_entity.type
_entity.pdbx_description
1 polymer ?
#
loop_
_entity_poly.entity_id
_entity_poly.type
_entity_poly.pdbx_seq_one_letter_code
_entity_poly.pdbx_strand_id
1 'polypeptide(L)'
;MNSKRLRSGIIYLLLVLALGAFLYSSLVRRPASNVSDETIASVATLVRNGNVKSIEINGDRLSVATLDGDEIQSRIETDAGLVETL
;
A
#
# COMPACT_ATOMS: atom_id res chain seq x y z
N MET A 1 47.78 13.63 4.36
CA MET A 1 46.72 13.30 3.38
C MET A 1 45.56 14.26 3.60
N ASN A 2 45.16 15.02 2.58
CA ASN A 2 44.30 16.19 2.71
C ASN A 2 42.85 15.83 3.09
N SER A 3 42.51 15.93 4.38
CA SER A 3 41.21 15.62 4.99
C SER A 3 40.02 16.39 4.40
N LYS A 4 40.27 17.51 3.72
CA LYS A 4 39.23 18.28 3.00
C LYS A 4 38.63 17.51 1.82
N ARG A 5 39.41 16.70 1.10
CA ARG A 5 38.91 15.90 -0.03
C ARG A 5 38.03 14.73 0.41
N LEU A 6 38.34 14.13 1.56
CA LEU A 6 37.54 13.04 2.14
C LEU A 6 36.17 13.56 2.62
N ARG A 7 36.13 14.77 3.18
CA ARG A 7 34.89 15.41 3.66
C ARG A 7 33.95 15.82 2.52
N SER A 8 34.49 16.28 1.39
CA SER A 8 33.66 16.55 0.21
C SER A 8 33.14 15.26 -0.43
N GLY A 9 33.98 14.21 -0.53
CA GLY A 9 33.56 12.94 -1.13
C GLY A 9 32.40 12.26 -0.39
N ILE A 10 32.39 12.31 0.94
CA ILE A 10 31.32 11.68 1.73
C ILE A 10 29.97 12.39 1.58
N ILE A 11 29.98 13.70 1.37
CA ILE A 11 28.75 14.49 1.13
C ILE A 11 28.12 14.07 -0.19
N TYR A 12 28.91 13.93 -1.25
CA TYR A 12 28.41 13.46 -2.55
C TYR A 12 27.92 12.01 -2.48
N LEU A 13 28.59 11.15 -1.71
CA LEU A 13 28.16 9.77 -1.50
C LEU A 13 26.81 9.70 -0.78
N LEU A 14 26.60 10.51 0.27
CA LEU A 14 25.33 10.62 0.96
C LEU A 14 24.22 11.15 0.04
N LEU A 15 24.53 12.10 -0.83
CA LEU A 15 23.57 12.69 -1.77
C LEU A 15 23.11 11.64 -2.79
N VAL A 16 24.03 10.86 -3.37
CA VAL A 16 23.69 9.76 -4.27
C VAL A 16 22.86 8.69 -3.57
N LEU A 17 23.20 8.35 -2.32
CA LEU A 17 22.44 7.38 -1.53
C LEU A 17 21.02 7.88 -1.24
N ALA A 18 20.87 9.14 -0.85
CA ALA A 18 19.57 9.77 -0.62
C ALA A 18 18.72 9.81 -1.89
N LEU A 19 19.34 10.14 -3.04
CA LEU A 19 18.67 10.14 -4.33
C LEU A 19 18.24 8.72 -4.74
N GLY A 20 19.09 7.72 -4.56
CA GLY A 20 18.75 6.32 -4.81
C GLY A 20 17.61 5.83 -3.94
N ALA A 21 17.64 6.14 -2.64
CA ALA A 21 16.58 5.81 -1.70
C ALA A 21 15.26 6.52 -2.04
N PHE A 22 15.32 7.79 -2.45
CA PHE A 22 14.16 8.55 -2.91
C PHE A 22 13.53 7.93 -4.16
N LEU A 23 14.34 7.60 -5.17
CA LEU A 23 13.86 6.96 -6.39
C LEU A 23 13.29 5.57 -6.11
N TYR A 24 13.97 4.77 -5.28
CA TYR A 24 13.46 3.47 -4.85
C TYR A 24 12.11 3.61 -4.12
N SER A 25 12.02 4.54 -3.18
CA SER A 25 10.77 4.84 -2.48
C SER A 25 9.71 5.32 -3.47
N SER A 26 10.02 6.22 -4.39
CA SER A 26 9.02 6.79 -5.30
C SER A 26 8.53 5.81 -6.37
N LEU A 27 9.38 4.90 -6.85
CA LEU A 27 9.02 3.95 -7.90
C LEU A 27 8.48 2.63 -7.33
N VAL A 28 9.03 2.14 -6.22
CA VAL A 28 8.65 0.86 -5.60
C VAL A 28 7.55 1.04 -4.57
N ARG A 29 7.60 2.10 -3.75
CA ARG A 29 6.40 2.55 -3.04
C ARG A 29 5.61 3.41 -4.01
N ARG A 30 4.89 2.75 -4.93
CA ARG A 30 3.60 3.32 -5.33
C ARG A 30 2.90 3.67 -4.01
N PRO A 31 2.39 4.90 -3.83
CA PRO A 31 1.62 5.22 -2.63
C PRO A 31 0.62 4.09 -2.49
N ALA A 32 0.71 3.34 -1.38
CA ALA A 32 -0.22 2.28 -1.08
C ALA A 32 -1.59 2.95 -1.18
N SER A 33 -2.24 2.59 -2.28
CA SER A 33 -3.65 2.74 -2.58
C SER A 33 -4.21 4.16 -2.41
N ASN A 34 -4.88 4.63 -3.47
CA ASN A 34 -6.10 5.37 -3.24
C ASN A 34 -7.01 4.40 -2.48
N VAL A 35 -6.89 4.39 -1.15
CA VAL A 35 -7.78 3.64 -0.27
C VAL A 35 -9.11 4.36 -0.37
N SER A 36 -9.85 4.05 -1.42
CA SER A 36 -11.25 4.37 -1.49
C SER A 36 -11.89 3.56 -0.37
N ASP A 37 -12.27 4.23 0.72
CA ASP A 37 -13.12 3.65 1.77
C ASP A 37 -14.44 3.24 1.11
N GLU A 38 -14.46 2.04 0.55
CA GLU A 38 -15.64 1.45 -0.07
C GLU A 38 -16.36 0.58 0.94
N THR A 39 -17.69 0.57 0.85
CA THR A 39 -18.51 -0.28 1.71
C THR A 39 -18.26 -1.76 1.38
N ILE A 40 -18.45 -2.63 2.38
CA ILE A 40 -18.35 -4.10 2.20
C ILE A 40 -19.25 -4.59 1.06
N ALA A 41 -20.38 -3.93 0.80
CA ALA A 41 -21.28 -4.26 -0.31
C ALA A 41 -20.63 -4.04 -1.70
N SER A 42 -19.81 -3.00 -1.85
CA SER A 42 -19.05 -2.76 -3.08
C SER A 42 -17.98 -3.85 -3.26
N VAL A 43 -17.26 -4.18 -2.18
CA VAL A 43 -16.28 -5.27 -2.16
C VAL A 43 -16.93 -6.61 -2.53
N ALA A 44 -18.10 -6.93 -1.97
CA ALA A 44 -18.85 -8.14 -2.30
C ALA A 44 -19.28 -8.19 -3.78
N THR A 45 -19.54 -7.04 -4.39
CA THR A 45 -19.85 -6.93 -5.82
C THR A 45 -18.60 -7.18 -6.67
N LEU A 46 -17.44 -6.63 -6.30
CA LEU A 46 -16.15 -6.91 -6.94
C LEU A 46 -15.78 -8.40 -6.88
N VAL A 47 -15.96 -9.04 -5.72
CA VAL A 47 -15.74 -10.49 -5.54
C VAL A 47 -16.67 -11.29 -6.44
N ARG A 48 -17.95 -10.94 -6.50
CA ARG A 48 -18.95 -11.62 -7.34
C ARG A 48 -18.66 -11.48 -8.84
N ASN A 49 -18.09 -10.35 -9.24
CA ASN A 49 -17.68 -10.08 -10.62
C ASN A 49 -16.35 -10.75 -10.99
N GLY A 50 -15.66 -11.40 -10.04
CA GLY A 50 -14.39 -12.08 -10.28
C GLY A 50 -13.19 -11.14 -10.45
N ASN A 51 -13.34 -9.84 -10.18
CA ASN A 51 -12.24 -8.87 -10.30
C ASN A 51 -11.43 -8.72 -9.01
N VAL A 52 -11.15 -9.85 -8.35
CA VAL A 52 -10.40 -9.89 -7.09
C VAL A 52 -9.25 -10.87 -7.21
N LYS A 53 -8.06 -10.38 -6.90
CA LYS A 53 -6.81 -11.12 -6.92
C LYS A 53 -6.46 -11.71 -5.56
N SER A 54 -6.65 -10.92 -4.50
CA SER A 54 -6.35 -11.32 -3.13
C SER A 54 -7.20 -10.55 -2.15
N ILE A 55 -7.57 -11.20 -1.05
CA ILE A 55 -8.29 -10.60 0.07
C ILE A 55 -7.46 -10.86 1.32
N GLU A 56 -7.14 -9.79 2.06
CA GLU A 56 -6.41 -9.84 3.31
C GLU A 56 -7.27 -9.23 4.42
N ILE A 57 -7.42 -9.95 5.54
CA ILE A 57 -8.20 -9.52 6.69
C ILE A 57 -7.25 -9.27 7.85
N ASN A 58 -7.16 -8.02 8.28
CA ASN A 58 -6.32 -7.56 9.38
C ASN A 58 -7.20 -6.92 10.45
N GLY A 59 -7.70 -7.74 11.38
CA GLY A 59 -8.59 -7.30 12.46
C GLY A 59 -9.93 -6.81 11.94
N ASP A 60 -10.20 -5.52 12.10
CA ASP A 60 -11.39 -4.81 11.62
C ASP A 60 -11.23 -4.25 10.19
N ARG A 61 -10.10 -4.51 9.53
CA ARG A 61 -9.80 -3.99 8.19
C ARG A 61 -9.75 -5.11 7.16
N LEU A 62 -10.53 -4.95 6.11
CA LEU A 62 -10.53 -5.77 4.90
C LEU A 62 -9.75 -5.04 3.81
N SER A 63 -8.71 -5.68 3.27
CA SER A 63 -7.93 -5.15 2.14
C SER A 63 -8.11 -6.07 0.94
N VAL A 64 -8.46 -5.51 -0.21
CA VAL A 64 -8.74 -6.25 -1.44
C VAL A 64 -7.88 -5.72 -2.56
N ALA A 65 -7.05 -6.61 -3.12
CA ALA A 65 -6.31 -6.33 -4.34
C ALA A 65 -7.14 -6.80 -5.54
N THR A 66 -7.42 -5.90 -6.48
CA THR A 66 -8.09 -6.24 -7.75
C THR A 66 -7.08 -6.78 -8.77
N LEU A 67 -7.59 -7.39 -9.86
CA LEU A 67 -6.72 -7.90 -10.93
C LEU A 67 -6.02 -6.76 -11.69
N ASP A 68 -6.64 -5.57 -11.70
CA ASP A 68 -6.11 -4.35 -12.30
C ASP A 68 -4.96 -3.72 -11.49
N GLY A 69 -4.72 -4.23 -10.26
CA GLY A 69 -3.66 -3.78 -9.37
C GLY A 69 -4.06 -2.63 -8.44
N ASP A 70 -5.36 -2.30 -8.39
CA ASP A 70 -5.91 -1.39 -7.40
C ASP A 70 -6.09 -2.11 -6.07
N GLU A 71 -5.90 -1.37 -4.98
CA GLU A 71 -6.06 -1.87 -3.63
C GLU A 71 -7.16 -1.06 -2.95
N ILE A 72 -8.23 -1.76 -2.58
CA ILE A 72 -9.41 -1.21 -1.94
C ILE A 72 -9.35 -1.64 -0.48
N GLN A 73 -9.55 -0.72 0.46
CA GLN A 73 -9.74 -1.10 1.86
C GLN A 73 -11.17 -0.78 2.27
N SER A 74 -11.73 -1.68 3.07
CA SER A 74 -13.04 -1.55 3.68
C SER A 74 -12.90 -1.83 5.17
N ARG A 75 -13.63 -1.08 6.00
CA ARG A 75 -13.71 -1.32 7.44
C ARG A 75 -14.89 -2.25 7.74
N ILE A 76 -14.64 -3.27 8.54
CA ILE A 76 -15.65 -4.15 9.10
C ILE A 76 -16.25 -3.44 10.32
N GLU A 77 -17.26 -2.61 10.07
CA GLU A 77 -18.06 -1.97 11.11
C GLU A 77 -18.86 -3.06 11.85
N THR A 78 -18.52 -3.34 13.10
CA THR A 78 -19.14 -4.40 13.92
C THR A 78 -20.63 -4.14 14.23
N ASP A 79 -21.10 -2.90 14.05
CA ASP A 79 -22.43 -2.46 14.50
C ASP A 79 -23.52 -2.50 13.40
N ALA A 80 -23.16 -2.66 12.12
CA ALA A 80 -24.10 -2.52 11.01
C ALA A 80 -23.91 -3.56 9.89
N GLY A 81 -24.27 -4.83 10.13
CA GLY A 81 -24.59 -5.72 9.00
C GLY A 81 -24.39 -7.23 9.19
N LEU A 82 -25.48 -7.88 9.61
CA LEU A 82 -26.03 -9.14 9.08
C LEU A 82 -25.17 -10.44 9.14
N VAL A 83 -25.43 -11.20 10.21
CA VAL A 83 -25.43 -12.67 10.36
C VAL A 83 -24.16 -13.45 9.97
N GLU A 84 -23.37 -13.78 10.99
CA GLU A 84 -22.39 -14.86 10.98
C GLU A 84 -23.10 -16.19 10.69
N THR A 85 -22.81 -16.83 9.56
CA THR A 85 -23.25 -18.21 9.28
C THR A 85 -22.04 -19.12 9.41
N LEU A 86 -22.11 -20.02 10.39
CA LEU A 86 -21.13 -21.08 10.69
C LEU A 86 -21.11 -22.15 9.58
#